data_AF-A0A9X2NBJ9-F1
#
_entry.id   AF-A0A9X2NBJ9-F1
#
_cell.length_a   1.000
_cell.length_b   1.000
_cell.length_c   1.000
_cell.angle_alpha   90.00
_cell.angle_beta   90.00
_cell.angle_gamma   90.00
#
_symmetry.space_group_name_H-M   'P 1'
#
loop_
_entity.id
_entity.type
_entity.pdbx_description
1 polymer ?
#
loop_
_entity_poly.entity_id
_entity_poly.type
_entity_poly.pdbx_seq_one_letter_code
_entity_poly.pdbx_strand_id
1 'polypeptide(L)'
;MRMIRRTMAAGALALPLTLGVAGIASADSYGGTEVQAGPDGAATHAVQADTHRGGSSFHESSTAAGPDGAATSGTSASANRHGDSQYRQHQGAASKDGAATWDTSAENSRDGGSQYRQHTGWAGQDGAGSSDTHASTGSDGGHDRGGDGVLTGTLGAIGL
;
A
#
# COMPACT_ATOMS: atom_id res chain seq x y z
N MET A 1 61.80 -1.94 -0.73
CA MET A 1 60.90 -2.69 -1.63
C MET A 1 60.29 -3.86 -0.87
N ARG A 2 58.98 -3.86 -0.61
CA ARG A 2 58.21 -5.07 -0.29
C ARG A 2 56.80 -4.90 -0.87
N MET A 3 56.52 -5.74 -1.85
CA MET A 3 55.35 -5.76 -2.71
C MET A 3 54.37 -6.79 -2.13
N ILE A 4 53.18 -6.36 -1.70
CA ILE A 4 52.12 -7.29 -1.29
C ILE A 4 51.26 -7.55 -2.52
N ARG A 5 51.26 -8.82 -2.93
CA ARG A 5 50.58 -9.34 -4.11
C ARG A 5 49.11 -9.62 -3.79
N ARG A 6 48.25 -9.10 -4.69
CA ARG A 6 46.92 -9.55 -5.15
C ARG A 6 46.21 -10.62 -4.31
N THR A 7 45.01 -10.28 -3.84
CA THR A 7 43.96 -11.25 -3.53
C THR A 7 42.87 -11.10 -4.59
N MET A 8 42.68 -12.17 -5.36
CA MET A 8 41.58 -12.34 -6.31
C MET A 8 40.25 -12.37 -5.55
N ALA A 9 39.34 -11.44 -5.81
CA ALA A 9 37.94 -11.63 -5.50
C ALA A 9 37.29 -12.27 -6.73
N ALA A 10 37.03 -13.57 -6.63
CA ALA A 10 36.22 -14.30 -7.58
C ALA A 10 34.83 -13.65 -7.64
N GLY A 11 34.52 -12.97 -8.73
CA GLY A 11 33.19 -12.44 -8.99
C GLY A 11 32.24 -13.59 -9.23
N ALA A 12 31.50 -13.98 -8.20
CA ALA A 12 30.38 -14.89 -8.34
C ALA A 12 29.34 -14.25 -9.26
N LEU A 13 29.04 -14.91 -10.38
CA LEU A 13 27.89 -14.61 -11.22
C LEU A 13 26.63 -14.77 -10.35
N ALA A 14 26.12 -13.66 -9.83
CA ALA A 14 24.87 -13.62 -9.08
C ALA A 14 23.72 -13.79 -10.08
N LEU A 15 23.40 -15.03 -10.40
CA LEU A 15 22.21 -15.40 -11.15
C LEU A 15 20.99 -14.99 -10.32
N PRO A 16 20.02 -14.23 -10.87
CA PRO A 16 18.76 -14.00 -10.19
C PRO A 16 18.08 -15.35 -9.94
N LEU A 17 17.84 -15.66 -8.66
CA LEU A 17 17.08 -16.84 -8.26
C LEU A 17 15.59 -16.46 -8.29
N THR A 18 14.93 -16.74 -9.40
CA THR A 18 13.46 -16.67 -9.47
C THR A 18 12.89 -17.81 -8.61
N LEU A 19 12.42 -17.49 -7.42
CA LEU A 19 11.69 -18.44 -6.57
C LEU A 19 10.24 -18.49 -7.09
N GLY A 20 9.83 -19.66 -7.57
CA GLY A 20 8.59 -19.85 -8.33
C GLY A 20 7.32 -19.39 -7.59
N VAL A 21 6.34 -18.93 -8.38
CA VAL A 21 5.01 -18.53 -7.94
C VAL A 21 4.32 -19.69 -7.21
N ALA A 22 4.02 -19.51 -5.93
CA ALA A 22 3.17 -20.42 -5.17
C ALA A 22 1.75 -19.85 -5.13
N GLY A 23 0.85 -20.48 -5.90
CA GLY A 23 -0.57 -20.13 -5.92
C GLY A 23 -1.43 -21.22 -5.26
N ILE A 24 -2.25 -20.88 -4.27
CA ILE A 24 -3.28 -21.76 -3.71
C ILE A 24 -4.63 -21.20 -4.16
N ALA A 25 -5.35 -21.94 -5.01
CA ALA A 25 -6.72 -21.62 -5.38
C ALA A 25 -7.66 -22.69 -4.82
N SER A 26 -8.72 -22.25 -4.14
CA SER A 26 -9.89 -23.04 -3.74
C SER A 26 -11.15 -22.43 -4.36
N ALA A 27 -12.31 -23.07 -4.20
CA ALA A 27 -13.58 -22.50 -4.67
C ALA A 27 -13.90 -21.13 -4.04
N ASP A 28 -13.36 -20.89 -2.85
CA ASP A 28 -13.67 -19.74 -2.00
C ASP A 28 -12.45 -18.84 -1.77
N SER A 29 -11.27 -19.18 -2.29
CA SER A 29 -10.05 -18.41 -2.03
C SER A 29 -9.02 -18.51 -3.14
N TYR A 30 -8.26 -17.46 -3.32
CA TYR A 30 -7.11 -17.38 -4.20
C TYR A 30 -5.99 -16.68 -3.44
N GLY A 31 -4.80 -17.26 -3.45
CA GLY A 31 -3.61 -16.63 -2.90
C GLY A 31 -2.42 -16.92 -3.79
N GLY A 32 -1.61 -15.90 -4.09
CA GLY A 32 -0.39 -16.01 -4.87
C GLY A 32 0.70 -15.12 -4.30
N THR A 33 1.93 -15.60 -4.28
CA THR A 33 3.10 -14.76 -3.96
C THR A 33 4.21 -15.03 -4.98
N GLU A 34 4.74 -13.94 -5.52
CA GLU A 34 5.90 -13.91 -6.40
C GLU A 34 7.01 -13.14 -5.72
N VAL A 35 8.22 -13.70 -5.74
CA VAL A 35 9.41 -13.07 -5.17
C VAL A 35 10.51 -13.11 -6.22
N GLN A 36 11.12 -11.96 -6.47
CA GLN A 36 12.27 -11.82 -7.35
C GLN A 36 13.41 -11.15 -6.58
N ALA A 37 14.63 -11.67 -6.68
CA ALA A 37 15.80 -11.06 -6.07
C ALA A 37 17.02 -11.14 -7.00
N GLY A 38 17.83 -10.10 -6.99
CA GLY A 38 19.06 -9.98 -7.78
C GLY A 38 19.98 -8.86 -7.27
N PRO A 39 21.11 -8.61 -7.96
CA PRO A 39 22.09 -7.60 -7.57
C PRO A 39 21.51 -6.17 -7.45
N ASP A 40 20.48 -5.90 -8.24
CA ASP A 40 19.83 -4.58 -8.34
C ASP A 40 18.64 -4.43 -7.38
N GLY A 41 18.37 -5.44 -6.54
CA GLY A 41 17.31 -5.38 -5.55
C GLY A 41 16.47 -6.64 -5.40
N ALA A 42 15.39 -6.52 -4.63
CA ALA A 42 14.38 -7.54 -4.43
C ALA A 42 12.98 -6.95 -4.59
N ALA A 43 12.09 -7.72 -5.18
CA ALA A 43 10.68 -7.41 -5.30
C ALA A 43 9.83 -8.57 -4.79
N THR A 44 8.67 -8.25 -4.23
CA THR A 44 7.65 -9.19 -3.80
C THR A 44 6.30 -8.66 -4.24
N HIS A 45 5.50 -9.51 -4.83
CA HIS A 45 4.10 -9.25 -5.17
C HIS A 45 3.27 -10.36 -4.54
N ALA A 46 2.24 -9.99 -3.79
CA ALA A 46 1.33 -10.93 -3.16
C ALA A 46 -0.10 -10.50 -3.42
N VAL A 47 -0.95 -11.45 -3.80
CA VAL A 47 -2.38 -11.26 -3.97
C VAL A 47 -3.09 -12.34 -3.19
N GLN A 48 -4.12 -11.95 -2.46
CA GLN A 48 -5.05 -12.82 -1.79
C GLN A 48 -6.47 -12.32 -2.03
N ALA A 49 -7.37 -13.21 -2.36
CA ALA A 49 -8.80 -12.95 -2.49
C ALA A 49 -9.55 -14.10 -1.81
N ASP A 50 -10.60 -13.78 -1.07
CA ASP A 50 -11.44 -14.77 -0.41
C ASP A 50 -12.91 -14.38 -0.60
N THR A 51 -13.77 -15.38 -0.80
CA THR A 51 -15.22 -15.25 -0.87
C THR A 51 -15.82 -16.29 0.07
N HIS A 52 -16.55 -15.87 1.11
CA HIS A 52 -17.21 -16.81 2.01
C HIS A 52 -18.52 -16.25 2.58
N ARG A 53 -19.58 -17.09 2.59
CA ARG A 53 -20.91 -16.80 3.16
C ARG A 53 -21.43 -15.38 2.91
N GLY A 54 -21.37 -14.93 1.65
CA GLY A 54 -21.91 -13.64 1.22
C GLY A 54 -21.03 -12.43 1.54
N GLY A 55 -19.78 -12.64 1.95
CA GLY A 55 -18.75 -11.62 1.98
C GLY A 55 -17.58 -11.95 1.06
N SER A 56 -16.81 -10.93 0.72
CA SER A 56 -15.56 -11.03 -0.02
C SER A 56 -14.47 -10.16 0.61
N SER A 57 -13.23 -10.59 0.48
CA SER A 57 -12.04 -9.80 0.79
C SER A 57 -11.02 -9.93 -0.31
N PHE A 58 -10.26 -8.86 -0.53
CA PHE A 58 -9.17 -8.78 -1.46
C PHE A 58 -8.02 -8.05 -0.76
N HIS A 59 -6.82 -8.57 -0.90
CA HIS A 59 -5.58 -7.99 -0.41
C HIS A 59 -4.53 -8.18 -1.49
N GLU A 60 -3.93 -7.09 -1.94
CA GLU A 60 -2.78 -7.09 -2.83
C GLU A 60 -1.70 -6.24 -2.16
N SER A 61 -0.46 -6.70 -2.21
CA SER A 61 0.69 -5.99 -1.70
C SER A 61 1.85 -6.19 -2.64
N SER A 62 2.53 -5.10 -2.98
CA SER A 62 3.78 -5.10 -3.73
C SER A 62 4.85 -4.37 -2.93
N THR A 63 6.07 -4.88 -2.96
CA THR A 63 7.23 -4.19 -2.41
C THR A 63 8.38 -4.41 -3.35
N ALA A 64 9.12 -3.35 -3.67
CA ALA A 64 10.37 -3.43 -4.42
C ALA A 64 11.41 -2.58 -3.70
N ALA A 65 12.61 -3.12 -3.51
CA ALA A 65 13.72 -2.41 -2.88
C ALA A 65 15.01 -2.66 -3.67
N GLY A 66 15.78 -1.61 -3.91
CA GLY A 66 17.06 -1.65 -4.61
C GLY A 66 18.03 -0.59 -4.07
N PRO A 67 19.20 -0.42 -4.69
CA PRO A 67 20.23 0.53 -4.24
C PRO A 67 19.73 1.98 -4.10
N ASP A 68 18.76 2.37 -4.92
CA ASP A 68 18.25 3.74 -4.97
C ASP A 68 17.05 4.00 -4.06
N GLY A 69 16.50 2.97 -3.41
CA GLY A 69 15.36 3.12 -2.52
C GLY A 69 14.43 1.91 -2.47
N ALA A 70 13.28 2.13 -1.84
CA ALA A 70 12.21 1.14 -1.74
C ALA A 70 10.85 1.77 -2.10
N ALA A 71 10.00 0.99 -2.73
CA ALA A 71 8.62 1.32 -3.02
C ALA A 71 7.70 0.20 -2.51
N THR A 72 6.55 0.60 -2.01
CA THR A 72 5.49 -0.27 -1.51
C THR A 72 4.16 0.20 -2.07
N SER A 73 3.28 -0.74 -2.36
CA SER A 73 1.88 -0.47 -2.61
C SER A 73 1.06 -1.59 -2.00
N GLY A 74 -0.13 -1.26 -1.52
CA GLY A 74 -1.06 -2.29 -1.12
C GLY A 74 -2.48 -1.82 -1.25
N THR A 75 -3.31 -2.72 -1.74
CA THR A 75 -4.76 -2.53 -1.90
C THR A 75 -5.45 -3.56 -1.04
N SER A 76 -6.42 -3.14 -0.25
CA SER A 76 -7.32 -4.03 0.46
C SER A 76 -8.74 -3.59 0.21
N ALA A 77 -9.62 -4.55 -0.03
CA ALA A 77 -11.04 -4.31 -0.16
C ALA A 77 -11.79 -5.43 0.55
N SER A 78 -12.91 -5.10 1.17
CA SER A 78 -13.81 -6.10 1.73
C SER A 78 -15.25 -5.65 1.60
N ALA A 79 -16.14 -6.62 1.47
CA ALA A 79 -17.57 -6.43 1.56
C ALA A 79 -18.14 -7.58 2.39
N ASN A 80 -19.03 -7.28 3.33
CA ASN A 80 -19.67 -8.30 4.14
C ASN A 80 -21.13 -8.50 3.72
N ARG A 81 -21.70 -9.64 4.14
CA ARG A 81 -23.10 -10.00 3.88
C ARG A 81 -24.12 -9.03 4.50
N HIS A 82 -23.68 -8.18 5.41
CA HIS A 82 -24.52 -7.21 6.12
C HIS A 82 -24.57 -5.87 5.38
N GLY A 83 -23.79 -5.68 4.31
CA GLY A 83 -23.80 -4.48 3.49
C GLY A 83 -22.70 -3.48 3.83
N ASP A 84 -21.82 -3.78 4.79
CA ASP A 84 -20.65 -2.95 5.02
C ASP A 84 -19.57 -3.26 3.98
N SER A 85 -18.88 -2.23 3.51
CA SER A 85 -17.75 -2.37 2.60
C SER A 85 -16.63 -1.42 2.98
N GLN A 86 -15.39 -1.87 2.76
CA GLN A 86 -14.20 -1.10 3.02
C GLN A 86 -13.25 -1.24 1.84
N TYR A 87 -12.57 -0.15 1.53
CA TYR A 87 -11.50 -0.07 0.57
C TYR A 87 -10.37 0.73 1.20
N ARG A 88 -9.14 0.24 1.10
CA ARG A 88 -7.94 1.00 1.42
C ARG A 88 -6.87 0.71 0.41
N GLN A 89 -6.24 1.77 -0.07
CA GLN A 89 -5.04 1.74 -0.86
C GLN A 89 -4.00 2.54 -0.12
N HIS A 90 -2.80 1.99 -0.01
CA HIS A 90 -1.63 2.73 0.45
C HIS A 90 -0.51 2.56 -0.55
N GLN A 91 0.31 3.59 -0.70
CA GLN A 91 1.53 3.58 -1.48
C GLN A 91 2.59 4.33 -0.70
N GLY A 92 3.82 3.88 -0.80
CA GLY A 92 4.95 4.53 -0.15
C GLY A 92 6.20 4.35 -0.98
N ALA A 93 7.01 5.39 -1.07
CA ALA A 93 8.34 5.32 -1.67
C ALA A 93 9.34 6.01 -0.75
N ALA A 94 10.55 5.49 -0.67
CA ALA A 94 11.66 6.07 0.08
C ALA A 94 12.96 5.93 -0.71
N SER A 95 13.76 6.98 -0.73
CA SER A 95 15.08 7.03 -1.36
C SER A 95 16.03 7.89 -0.52
N LYS A 96 17.24 8.09 -1.00
CA LYS A 96 18.21 9.05 -0.42
C LYS A 96 17.70 10.51 -0.38
N ASP A 97 16.71 10.84 -1.20
CA ASP A 97 16.21 12.21 -1.37
C ASP A 97 14.98 12.49 -0.50
N GLY A 98 14.36 11.43 0.04
CA GLY A 98 13.21 11.55 0.92
C GLY A 98 12.29 10.34 0.87
N ALA A 99 11.15 10.45 1.54
CA ALA A 99 10.06 9.49 1.50
C ALA A 99 8.74 10.19 1.20
N ALA A 100 7.84 9.50 0.54
CA ALA A 100 6.48 9.93 0.28
C ALA A 100 5.51 8.79 0.52
N THR A 101 4.32 9.11 1.04
CA THR A 101 3.23 8.18 1.26
C THR A 101 1.94 8.74 0.68
N TRP A 102 1.09 7.84 0.20
CA TRP A 102 -0.26 8.14 -0.26
C TRP A 102 -1.20 7.08 0.28
N ASP A 103 -2.25 7.50 0.96
CA ASP A 103 -3.29 6.63 1.49
C ASP A 103 -4.65 7.10 0.95
N THR A 104 -5.43 6.18 0.39
CA THR A 104 -6.84 6.40 0.05
C THR A 104 -7.65 5.35 0.78
N SER A 105 -8.72 5.75 1.47
CA SER A 105 -9.67 4.82 2.07
C SER A 105 -11.10 5.26 1.81
N ALA A 106 -11.97 4.29 1.64
CA ALA A 106 -13.40 4.48 1.56
C ALA A 106 -14.09 3.40 2.38
N GLU A 107 -15.08 3.78 3.17
CA GLU A 107 -15.86 2.87 3.99
C GLU A 107 -17.34 3.21 3.81
N ASN A 108 -18.17 2.20 3.58
CA ASN A 108 -19.62 2.34 3.62
C ASN A 108 -20.17 1.41 4.67
N SER A 109 -20.99 1.95 5.54
CA SER A 109 -21.77 1.19 6.51
C SER A 109 -23.17 0.93 5.97
N ARG A 110 -23.71 -0.23 6.35
CA ARG A 110 -25.13 -0.57 6.13
C ARG A 110 -26.08 0.52 6.61
N ASP A 111 -25.72 1.23 7.68
CA ASP A 111 -26.57 2.23 8.34
C ASP A 111 -26.53 3.61 7.64
N GLY A 112 -26.01 3.67 6.40
CA GLY A 112 -26.05 4.86 5.54
C GLY A 112 -24.86 5.82 5.69
N GLY A 113 -23.94 5.53 6.61
CA GLY A 113 -22.70 6.28 6.75
C GLY A 113 -21.66 5.88 5.71
N SER A 114 -21.19 6.83 4.91
CA SER A 114 -20.07 6.69 3.99
C SER A 114 -18.94 7.58 4.45
N GLN A 115 -17.71 7.09 4.41
CA GLN A 115 -16.51 7.83 4.68
C GLN A 115 -15.54 7.68 3.53
N TYR A 116 -14.84 8.76 3.22
CA TYR A 116 -13.74 8.80 2.29
C TYR A 116 -12.61 9.57 2.95
N ARG A 117 -11.39 9.07 2.86
CA ARG A 117 -10.19 9.79 3.30
C ARG A 117 -9.08 9.58 2.30
N GLN A 118 -8.42 10.67 1.97
CA GLN A 118 -7.15 10.69 1.28
C GLN A 118 -6.14 11.42 2.15
N HIS A 119 -4.97 10.83 2.29
CA HIS A 119 -3.84 11.43 2.96
C HIS A 119 -2.62 11.29 2.06
N THR A 120 -1.83 12.34 1.97
CA THR A 120 -0.52 12.31 1.33
C THR A 120 0.49 12.90 2.29
N GLY A 121 1.67 12.29 2.34
CA GLY A 121 2.77 12.76 3.16
C GLY A 121 4.06 12.73 2.38
N TRP A 122 4.96 13.67 2.64
CA TRP A 122 6.32 13.64 2.12
C TRP A 122 7.29 14.23 3.13
N ALA A 123 8.53 13.74 3.09
CA ALA A 123 9.64 14.29 3.85
C ALA A 123 10.92 14.11 3.04
N GLY A 124 11.75 15.15 2.95
CA GLY A 124 13.01 15.10 2.21
C GLY A 124 13.98 16.15 2.72
N GLN A 125 15.06 16.34 1.98
CA GLN A 125 16.12 17.30 2.33
C GLN A 125 15.60 18.75 2.42
N ASP A 126 14.55 19.06 1.65
CA ASP A 126 13.94 20.39 1.58
C ASP A 126 12.76 20.57 2.57
N GLY A 127 12.55 19.62 3.48
CA GLY A 127 11.51 19.66 4.50
C GLY A 127 10.43 18.61 4.32
N ALA A 128 9.32 18.76 5.06
CA ALA A 128 8.24 17.79 5.10
C ALA A 128 6.87 18.47 5.00
N GLY A 129 5.90 17.73 4.48
CA GLY A 129 4.51 18.16 4.46
C GLY A 129 3.54 17.01 4.33
N SER A 130 2.27 17.33 4.57
CA SER A 130 1.16 16.42 4.39
C SER A 130 -0.09 17.16 3.90
N SER A 131 -0.96 16.42 3.23
CA SER A 131 -2.28 16.88 2.81
C SER A 131 -3.31 15.83 3.17
N ASP A 132 -4.40 16.26 3.80
CA ASP A 132 -5.53 15.40 4.09
C ASP A 132 -6.77 15.91 3.37
N THR A 133 -7.60 15.00 2.88
CA THR A 133 -8.95 15.26 2.38
C THR A 133 -9.86 14.20 2.93
N HIS A 134 -10.92 14.56 3.63
CA HIS A 134 -11.94 13.63 4.06
C HIS A 134 -13.33 14.09 3.66
N ALA A 135 -14.17 13.12 3.33
CA ALA A 135 -15.58 13.30 3.09
C ALA A 135 -16.36 12.31 3.96
N SER A 136 -17.49 12.71 4.51
CA SER A 136 -18.41 11.77 5.13
C SER A 136 -19.85 12.15 4.90
N THR A 137 -20.73 11.15 4.76
CA THR A 137 -22.17 11.33 4.89
C THR A 137 -22.56 11.06 6.34
N GLY A 138 -23.42 11.92 6.90
CA GLY A 138 -23.98 11.72 8.23
C GLY A 138 -24.80 10.43 8.30
N SER A 139 -24.79 9.78 9.47
CA SER A 139 -25.74 8.71 9.78
C SER A 139 -27.02 9.34 10.34
N ASP A 140 -27.79 10.02 9.50
CA ASP A 140 -29.09 10.60 9.87
C ASP A 140 -30.17 9.52 9.90
N GLY A 141 -30.07 8.63 10.89
CA GLY A 141 -31.22 7.92 11.42
C GLY A 141 -32.11 8.88 12.20
N GLY A 142 -32.88 9.74 11.51
CA GLY A 142 -33.97 10.50 12.13
C GLY A 142 -34.26 11.89 11.54
N HIS A 143 -35.33 11.93 10.74
CA HIS A 143 -36.19 13.10 10.46
C HIS A 143 -35.61 14.30 9.71
N ASP A 144 -35.99 14.41 8.43
CA ASP A 144 -36.39 15.63 7.74
C ASP A 144 -35.50 16.87 7.93
N ARG A 145 -34.22 16.79 7.52
CA ARG A 145 -33.40 17.96 7.11
C ARG A 145 -32.05 17.52 6.52
N GLY A 146 -31.89 17.75 5.21
CA GLY A 146 -30.62 17.91 4.47
C GLY A 146 -29.39 17.13 4.94
N GLY A 147 -29.15 15.96 4.33
CA GLY A 147 -27.88 15.25 4.43
C GLY A 147 -26.79 15.98 3.65
N ASP A 148 -26.17 16.98 4.27
CA ASP A 148 -25.00 17.68 3.74
C ASP A 148 -23.75 16.83 4.01
N GLY A 149 -23.17 16.25 2.96
CA GLY A 149 -21.86 15.62 3.05
C GLY A 149 -20.79 16.64 3.48
N VAL A 150 -20.02 16.33 4.52
CA VAL A 150 -18.97 17.22 5.02
C VAL A 150 -17.67 16.92 4.28
N LEU A 151 -17.18 17.88 3.48
CA LEU A 151 -15.84 17.86 2.90
C LEU A 151 -14.90 18.73 3.74
N THR A 152 -13.73 18.21 4.14
CA THR A 152 -12.71 18.99 4.84
C THR A 152 -11.32 18.49 4.48
N GLY A 153 -10.37 19.41 4.33
CA GLY A 153 -8.98 19.09 4.07
C GLY A 153 -8.00 20.02 4.78
N THR A 154 -6.82 19.52 5.11
CA THR A 154 -5.75 20.26 5.79
C THR A 154 -4.45 20.14 5.01
N LEU A 155 -3.74 21.26 4.81
CA LEU A 155 -2.39 21.31 4.26
C LEU A 155 -1.42 21.69 5.37
N GLY A 156 -0.49 20.79 5.71
CA GLY A 156 0.58 21.05 6.67
C GLY A 156 1.93 21.02 5.95
N ALA A 157 2.68 22.12 5.95
CA ALA A 157 4.07 22.14 5.48
C ALA A 157 4.96 22.71 6.59
N ILE A 158 6.05 22.02 6.92
CA ILE A 158 7.07 22.48 7.85
C ILE A 158 8.41 22.46 7.11
N GLY A 159 8.89 23.64 6.72
CA GLY A 159 10.24 23.89 6.23
C GLY A 159 10.94 24.91 7.12
N LEU A 160 12.16 24.58 7.56
CA LEU A 160 13.07 25.42 8.37
C LEU A 160 14.32 25.76 7.55
#